data_AF-A0A7Y1U6U7-F1
#
_entry.id   AF-A0A7Y1U6U7-F1
#
_cell.length_a   1.000
_cell.length_b   1.000
_cell.length_c   1.000
_cell.angle_alpha   90.00
_cell.angle_beta   90.00
_cell.angle_gamma   90.00
#
_symmetry.space_group_name_H-M   'P 1'
#
loop_
_entity.id
_entity.type
_entity.pdbx_description
1 polymer ?
#
loop_
_entity_poly.entity_id
_entity_poly.type
_entity_poly.pdbx_seq_one_letter_code
_entity_poly.pdbx_strand_id
1 'polypeptide(L)'
;SSPPYFVTAFQHSVDSVHVFNYYPEPIEITGLILASEEEQTLPDPIELDGFANNHADAALFSTSQEHVSALLFRVKGTDDRQVGELLPWPSPNTYAVKRPAVHIPASHFEVKDEQVVLLPGDHIIDTSVVIPPGYTLLIDAGQNIDMVNGAFILSYSQVELSGTEEVPIQFKSSDGTGLGLTVLQADGPSLIEHVIYSDMDAYRFGPWNLSGSLNLYESDVTINNLHIQNNRCEDALNIIRSHFEMSDCSFQEIYADAFDSDFSTGSLRTTIFHDIGNDAIDFSGSQVDIRSCEMSQVGDKGVSGGEDSQLTVRDCVIQDANIGIASKDNSVLMTSDCTLESCNYGMVVFQKKPEYGPAHIDAQGLSWKRIDTPFLIEEGSSVKLEKKLVLGKEKKVAERFY
;
A
#
# COMPACT_ATOMS: atom_id res chain seq x y z
N SER A 1 23.10 -13.63 -16.13
CA SER A 1 22.45 -12.40 -16.62
C SER A 1 23.51 -11.48 -17.20
N SER A 2 23.17 -10.50 -18.05
CA SER A 2 24.18 -9.61 -18.62
C SER A 2 24.64 -8.61 -17.55
N PRO A 3 25.95 -8.47 -17.26
CA PRO A 3 26.48 -7.54 -16.24
C PRO A 3 25.95 -6.09 -16.32
N PRO A 4 25.72 -5.48 -17.51
CA PRO A 4 25.19 -4.12 -17.63
C PRO A 4 23.88 -3.84 -16.89
N TYR A 5 23.00 -4.85 -16.74
CA TYR A 5 21.74 -4.66 -16.02
C TYR A 5 21.92 -4.48 -14.50
N PHE A 6 23.09 -4.83 -13.96
CA PHE A 6 23.38 -4.83 -12.53
C PHE A 6 24.42 -3.78 -12.14
N VAL A 7 24.85 -2.94 -13.07
CA VAL A 7 25.75 -1.82 -12.80
C VAL A 7 24.99 -0.54 -13.08
N THR A 8 24.77 0.28 -12.06
CA THR A 8 24.01 1.52 -12.17
C THR A 8 24.92 2.71 -11.92
N ALA A 9 24.93 3.66 -12.85
CA ALA A 9 25.72 4.88 -12.72
C ALA A 9 24.81 6.11 -12.77
N PHE A 10 25.13 7.11 -11.95
CA PHE A 10 24.36 8.34 -11.79
C PHE A 10 25.27 9.56 -11.96
N GLN A 11 24.77 10.61 -12.61
CA GLN A 11 25.42 11.91 -12.63
C GLN A 11 25.24 12.61 -11.27
N HIS A 12 26.28 12.65 -10.43
CA HIS A 12 26.19 13.21 -9.07
C HIS A 12 26.33 14.74 -9.04
N SER A 13 27.26 15.28 -9.81
CA SER A 13 27.42 16.72 -10.10
C SER A 13 27.81 16.90 -11.57
N VAL A 14 28.02 18.13 -12.05
CA VAL A 14 28.49 18.40 -13.44
C VAL A 14 29.80 17.66 -13.76
N ASP A 15 30.62 17.40 -12.75
CA ASP A 15 31.98 16.89 -12.85
C ASP A 15 32.21 15.63 -12.00
N SER A 16 31.15 14.90 -11.63
CA SER A 16 31.30 13.63 -10.90
C SER A 16 30.20 12.62 -11.19
N VAL A 17 30.58 11.34 -11.11
CA VAL A 17 29.73 10.18 -11.36
C VAL A 17 29.77 9.26 -10.15
N HIS A 18 28.61 8.76 -9.75
CA HIS A 18 28.44 7.78 -8.68
C HIS A 18 27.97 6.45 -9.27
N VAL A 19 28.75 5.38 -9.07
CA VAL A 19 28.49 4.05 -9.64
C VAL A 19 28.26 3.04 -8.53
N PHE A 20 27.31 2.13 -8.74
CA PHE A 20 26.96 1.02 -7.85
C PHE A 20 27.09 -0.31 -8.58
N ASN A 21 27.72 -1.29 -7.94
CA ASN A 21 27.79 -2.67 -8.44
C ASN A 21 26.80 -3.57 -7.70
N TYR A 22 25.66 -3.86 -8.34
CA TYR A 22 24.70 -4.87 -7.90
C TYR A 22 25.00 -6.26 -8.51
N TYR A 23 26.06 -6.39 -9.31
CA TYR A 23 26.45 -7.66 -9.91
C TYR A 23 27.20 -8.52 -8.87
N PRO A 24 26.98 -9.85 -8.80
CA PRO A 24 27.61 -10.70 -7.78
C PRO A 24 29.15 -10.77 -7.85
N GLU A 25 29.74 -10.46 -9.00
CA GLU A 25 31.19 -10.50 -9.20
C GLU A 25 31.79 -9.08 -9.17
N PRO A 26 33.07 -8.93 -8.76
CA PRO A 26 33.76 -7.65 -8.82
C PRO A 26 33.88 -7.13 -10.25
N ILE A 27 33.83 -5.81 -10.40
CA ILE A 27 33.99 -5.13 -11.68
C ILE A 27 35.13 -4.10 -11.63
N GLU A 28 35.62 -3.73 -12.81
CA GLU A 28 36.57 -2.65 -13.01
C GLU A 28 35.95 -1.60 -13.93
N ILE A 29 35.79 -0.38 -13.45
CA ILE A 29 35.43 0.78 -14.26
C ILE A 29 36.69 1.21 -15.00
N THR A 30 36.66 1.12 -16.33
CA THR A 30 37.83 1.36 -17.19
C THR A 30 37.75 2.68 -17.94
N GLY A 31 36.58 3.32 -17.99
CA GLY A 31 36.39 4.53 -18.76
C GLY A 31 34.97 5.08 -18.74
N LEU A 32 34.77 6.11 -19.54
CA LEU A 32 33.50 6.80 -19.77
C LEU A 32 33.29 6.98 -21.27
N ILE A 33 32.03 7.06 -21.70
CA ILE A 33 31.66 7.57 -23.02
C ILE A 33 31.10 8.97 -22.81
N LEU A 34 31.60 9.93 -23.59
CA LEU A 34 31.14 11.32 -23.55
C LEU A 34 29.90 11.50 -24.44
N ALA A 35 29.17 12.60 -24.27
CA ALA A 35 28.04 12.94 -25.13
C ALA A 35 28.46 13.18 -26.60
N SER A 36 29.74 13.45 -26.85
CA SER A 36 30.37 13.52 -28.19
C SER A 36 30.60 12.14 -28.83
N GLU A 37 30.25 11.05 -28.14
CA GLU A 37 30.58 9.66 -28.48
C GLU A 37 32.08 9.33 -28.38
N GLU A 38 32.91 10.24 -27.87
CA GLU A 38 34.32 9.96 -27.58
C GLU A 38 34.46 9.12 -26.31
N GLU A 39 35.37 8.15 -26.35
CA GLU A 39 35.69 7.30 -25.20
C GLU A 39 36.89 7.87 -24.44
N GLN A 40 36.70 8.02 -23.13
CA GLN A 40 37.74 8.44 -22.21
C GLN A 40 38.14 7.27 -21.31
N THR A 41 39.35 6.75 -21.49
CA THR A 41 39.89 5.71 -20.60
C THR A 41 40.35 6.33 -19.29
N LEU A 42 40.01 5.70 -18.17
CA LEU A 42 40.56 6.07 -16.86
C LEU A 42 42.00 5.53 -16.77
N PRO A 43 42.98 6.35 -16.35
CA PRO A 43 44.37 5.93 -16.25
C PRO A 43 44.56 4.81 -15.22
N ASP A 44 43.78 4.86 -14.12
CA ASP A 44 43.70 3.82 -13.10
C ASP A 44 42.25 3.32 -13.05
N PRO A 45 41.98 2.04 -13.37
CA PRO A 45 40.65 1.47 -13.24
C PRO A 45 40.16 1.51 -11.80
N ILE A 46 38.88 1.82 -11.61
CA ILE A 46 38.23 1.81 -10.29
C ILE A 46 37.61 0.44 -10.08
N GLU A 47 38.08 -0.28 -9.07
CA GLU A 47 37.52 -1.58 -8.70
C GLU A 47 36.31 -1.39 -7.79
N LEU A 48 35.25 -2.15 -8.05
CA LEU A 48 34.10 -2.30 -7.16
C LEU A 48 33.91 -3.78 -6.84
N ASP A 49 33.76 -4.10 -5.56
CA ASP A 49 33.47 -5.46 -5.11
C ASP A 49 32.09 -5.94 -5.61
N GLY A 50 31.92 -7.26 -5.67
CA GLY A 50 30.65 -7.87 -6.02
C GLY A 50 29.59 -7.65 -4.93
N PHE A 51 28.33 -7.58 -5.33
CA PHE A 51 27.20 -7.47 -4.41
C PHE A 51 27.18 -8.62 -3.40
N ALA A 52 27.21 -8.29 -2.10
CA ALA A 52 27.21 -9.25 -1.02
C ALA A 52 26.50 -8.70 0.23
N ASN A 53 25.90 -9.58 1.04
CA ASN A 53 25.25 -9.21 2.31
C ASN A 53 24.19 -8.09 2.18
N ASN A 54 23.41 -8.10 1.10
CA ASN A 54 22.42 -7.06 0.79
C ASN A 54 23.02 -5.64 0.64
N HIS A 55 24.30 -5.56 0.25
CA HIS A 55 25.02 -4.32 0.05
C HIS A 55 25.70 -4.31 -1.32
N ALA A 56 25.50 -3.23 -2.07
CA ALA A 56 26.23 -2.95 -3.29
C ALA A 56 27.45 -2.09 -2.96
N ASP A 57 28.60 -2.42 -3.53
CA ASP A 57 29.76 -1.54 -3.46
C ASP A 57 29.59 -0.35 -4.40
N ALA A 58 30.19 0.78 -4.07
CA ALA A 58 29.98 2.03 -4.79
C ALA A 58 31.21 2.93 -4.81
N ALA A 59 31.37 3.68 -5.90
CA ALA A 59 32.43 4.67 -6.05
C ALA A 59 31.89 5.99 -6.60
N LEU A 60 32.30 7.08 -5.96
CA LEU A 60 32.13 8.45 -6.44
C LEU A 60 33.48 8.97 -6.95
N PHE A 61 33.54 9.38 -8.21
CA PHE A 61 34.77 9.91 -8.80
C PHE A 61 34.51 11.07 -9.75
N SER A 62 35.52 11.92 -9.91
CA SER A 62 35.44 13.12 -10.74
C SER A 62 35.66 12.82 -12.23
N THR A 63 35.02 13.61 -13.09
CA THR A 63 35.11 13.55 -14.55
C THR A 63 35.58 14.90 -15.12
N SER A 64 36.02 14.94 -16.38
CA SER A 64 36.67 16.12 -16.99
C SER A 64 35.70 17.25 -17.43
N GLN A 65 34.62 17.50 -16.69
CA GLN A 65 33.61 18.55 -16.92
C GLN A 65 32.79 18.47 -18.22
N GLU A 66 32.96 17.42 -19.03
CA GLU A 66 32.08 17.14 -20.16
C GLU A 66 30.92 16.23 -19.76
N HIS A 67 29.77 16.41 -20.41
CA HIS A 67 28.61 15.56 -20.19
C HIS A 67 28.93 14.11 -20.57
N VAL A 68 28.81 13.21 -19.61
CA VAL A 68 29.02 11.77 -19.78
C VAL A 68 27.70 11.14 -20.23
N SER A 69 27.76 10.21 -21.19
CA SER A 69 26.61 9.48 -21.71
C SER A 69 26.53 8.03 -21.21
N ALA A 70 27.68 7.40 -20.94
CA ALA A 70 27.73 6.03 -20.46
C ALA A 70 29.02 5.71 -19.68
N LEU A 71 28.99 4.60 -18.94
CA LEU A 71 30.12 4.02 -18.21
C LEU A 71 30.75 2.87 -19.01
N LEU A 72 32.08 2.79 -19.03
CA LEU A 72 32.80 1.62 -19.53
C LEU A 72 33.34 0.81 -18.36
N PHE A 73 33.04 -0.49 -18.37
CA PHE A 73 33.51 -1.40 -17.33
C PHE A 73 33.74 -2.80 -17.87
N ARG A 74 34.31 -3.67 -17.04
CA ARG A 74 34.44 -5.12 -17.30
C ARG A 74 34.31 -5.90 -16.00
N VAL A 75 33.94 -7.17 -16.08
CA VAL A 75 34.03 -8.07 -14.93
C VAL A 75 35.50 -8.35 -14.65
N LYS A 76 35.91 -8.26 -13.38
CA LYS A 76 37.31 -8.43 -12.98
C LYS A 76 37.82 -9.79 -13.44
N GLY A 77 39.00 -9.80 -14.07
CA GLY A 77 39.59 -11.02 -14.64
C GLY A 77 39.06 -11.44 -16.01
N THR A 78 38.21 -10.62 -16.65
CA THR A 78 37.77 -10.81 -18.04
C THR A 78 38.25 -9.66 -18.93
N ASP A 79 38.39 -9.92 -20.23
CA ASP A 79 38.67 -8.89 -21.24
C ASP A 79 37.39 -8.38 -21.92
N ASP A 80 36.22 -8.81 -21.44
CA ASP A 80 34.93 -8.48 -22.05
C ASP A 80 34.48 -7.09 -21.62
N ARG A 81 34.46 -6.18 -22.58
CA ARG A 81 34.13 -4.78 -22.36
C ARG A 81 32.62 -4.58 -22.39
N GLN A 82 32.10 -3.94 -21.36
CA GLN A 82 30.69 -3.69 -21.14
C GLN A 82 30.41 -2.18 -21.09
N VAL A 83 29.19 -1.80 -21.46
CA VAL A 83 28.71 -0.41 -21.43
C VAL A 83 27.52 -0.35 -20.47
N GLY A 84 27.64 0.46 -19.42
CA GLY A 84 26.58 0.74 -18.45
C GLY A 84 25.91 2.08 -18.74
N GLU A 85 24.59 2.15 -18.57
CA GLU A 85 23.85 3.40 -18.72
C GLU A 85 24.21 4.39 -17.60
N LEU A 86 24.34 5.67 -17.96
CA LEU A 86 24.49 6.76 -17.00
C LEU A 86 23.16 7.53 -16.88
N LEU A 87 22.57 7.49 -15.69
CA LEU A 87 21.33 8.21 -15.41
C LEU A 87 21.62 9.68 -15.13
N PRO A 88 20.88 10.64 -15.73
CA PRO A 88 21.19 12.08 -15.68
C PRO A 88 20.82 12.78 -14.36
N TRP A 89 20.35 12.04 -13.35
CA TRP A 89 20.01 12.57 -12.02
C TRP A 89 20.99 12.05 -10.96
N PRO A 90 21.18 12.77 -9.85
CA PRO A 90 22.02 12.29 -8.76
C PRO A 90 21.49 10.97 -8.22
N SER A 91 22.42 10.10 -7.82
CA SER A 91 22.07 8.86 -7.12
C SER A 91 21.11 9.20 -5.98
N PRO A 92 20.02 8.44 -5.79
CA PRO A 92 19.21 8.58 -4.59
C PRO A 92 20.19 8.56 -3.41
N ASN A 93 20.11 9.55 -2.51
CA ASN A 93 20.73 9.39 -1.22
C ASN A 93 20.16 8.07 -0.71
N THR A 94 21.02 7.07 -0.49
CA THR A 94 20.69 5.93 0.35
C THR A 94 20.49 6.50 1.75
N TYR A 95 19.35 7.16 1.94
CA TYR A 95 18.75 7.23 3.24
C TYR A 95 18.60 5.75 3.58
N ALA A 96 19.52 5.23 4.39
CA ALA A 96 19.17 4.21 5.34
C ALA A 96 17.90 4.78 5.98
N VAL A 97 16.76 4.35 5.46
CA VAL A 97 15.47 4.88 5.81
C VAL A 97 15.42 4.74 7.31
N LYS A 98 15.51 5.88 8.03
CA LYS A 98 15.69 5.85 9.49
C LYS A 98 14.50 5.10 10.06
N ARG A 99 14.74 3.87 10.51
CA ARG A 99 13.75 3.10 11.25
C ARG A 99 13.70 3.69 12.66
N PRO A 100 12.51 3.81 13.26
CA PRO A 100 12.43 4.21 14.65
C PRO A 100 13.17 3.16 15.50
N ALA A 101 13.87 3.61 16.53
CA ALA A 101 14.57 2.70 17.43
C ALA A 101 13.56 1.85 18.19
N VAL A 102 13.91 0.59 18.46
CA VAL A 102 13.11 -0.29 19.32
C VAL A 102 12.83 0.40 20.65
N HIS A 103 11.57 0.46 21.03
CA HIS A 103 11.13 1.08 22.26
C HIS A 103 9.87 0.38 22.77
N ILE A 104 9.98 -0.32 23.90
CA ILE A 104 8.85 -0.99 24.56
C ILE A 104 8.77 -0.44 25.97
N PRO A 105 7.84 0.50 26.27
CA PRO A 105 7.75 1.11 27.59
C PRO A 105 7.29 0.11 28.65
N ALA A 106 8.16 -0.20 29.62
CA ALA A 106 7.86 -1.12 30.72
C ALA A 106 6.71 -0.64 31.64
N SER A 107 6.27 0.61 31.51
CA SER A 107 5.08 1.15 32.17
C SER A 107 3.77 0.60 31.61
N HIS A 108 3.78 0.13 30.36
CA HIS A 108 2.59 -0.39 29.68
C HIS A 108 2.75 -1.84 29.25
N PHE A 109 3.97 -2.31 28.99
CA PHE A 109 4.21 -3.62 28.41
C PHE A 109 5.17 -4.46 29.25
N GLU A 110 4.93 -5.76 29.29
CA GLU A 110 5.86 -6.78 29.77
C GLU A 110 6.44 -7.54 28.57
N VAL A 111 7.75 -7.81 28.60
CA VAL A 111 8.42 -8.64 27.59
C VAL A 111 8.80 -9.97 28.21
N LYS A 112 8.28 -11.07 27.67
CA LYS A 112 8.51 -12.42 28.19
C LYS A 112 8.37 -13.45 27.07
N ASP A 113 9.28 -14.41 27.00
CA ASP A 113 9.20 -15.57 26.08
C ASP A 113 8.86 -15.17 24.62
N GLU A 114 9.56 -14.19 24.07
CA GLU A 114 9.32 -13.66 22.70
C GLU A 114 7.90 -13.04 22.52
N GLN A 115 7.25 -12.66 23.61
CA GLN A 115 5.98 -11.94 23.61
C GLN A 115 6.16 -10.55 24.22
N VAL A 116 5.44 -9.58 23.66
CA VAL A 116 5.27 -8.23 24.20
C VAL A 116 3.81 -8.12 24.60
N VAL A 117 3.53 -8.16 25.89
CA VAL A 117 2.16 -8.22 26.43
C VAL A 117 1.78 -6.86 27.01
N LEU A 118 0.65 -6.30 26.60
CA LEU A 118 0.12 -5.11 27.27
C LEU A 118 -0.35 -5.50 28.68
N LEU A 119 0.15 -4.80 29.69
CA LEU A 119 -0.26 -5.01 31.09
C LEU A 119 -1.76 -4.71 31.24
N PRO A 120 -2.49 -5.32 32.19
CA PRO A 120 -3.91 -5.03 32.35
C PRO A 120 -4.20 -3.60 32.84
N GLY A 121 -5.12 -2.89 32.16
CA GLY A 121 -5.70 -1.65 32.65
C GLY A 121 -6.04 -0.63 31.56
N ASP A 122 -6.08 0.64 31.98
CA ASP A 122 -6.21 1.79 31.10
C ASP A 122 -4.82 2.38 30.82
N HIS A 123 -4.50 2.60 29.55
CA HIS A 123 -3.19 3.03 29.10
C HIS A 123 -3.31 4.36 28.36
N ILE A 124 -2.56 5.36 28.81
CA ILE A 124 -2.29 6.56 28.02
C ILE A 124 -0.90 6.36 27.42
N ILE A 125 -0.84 6.13 26.11
CA ILE A 125 0.40 5.99 25.36
C ILE A 125 0.71 7.35 24.74
N ASP A 126 1.68 8.06 25.34
CA ASP A 126 2.14 9.38 24.89
C ASP A 126 3.53 9.34 24.23
N THR A 127 4.11 8.14 24.13
CA THR A 127 5.41 7.86 23.54
C THR A 127 5.30 6.61 22.67
N SER A 128 5.79 6.70 21.42
CA SER A 128 5.60 5.63 20.44
C SER A 128 6.25 4.30 20.83
N VAL A 129 5.55 3.20 20.56
CA VAL A 129 5.98 1.84 20.82
C VAL A 129 6.53 1.24 19.53
N VAL A 130 7.70 0.60 19.60
CA VAL A 130 8.35 -0.05 18.45
C VAL A 130 8.78 -1.44 18.86
N ILE A 131 8.11 -2.44 18.28
CA ILE A 131 8.33 -3.86 18.56
C ILE A 131 9.23 -4.44 17.45
N PRO A 132 10.39 -5.03 17.79
CA PRO A 132 11.29 -5.62 16.82
C PRO A 132 10.73 -6.92 16.24
N PRO A 133 11.32 -7.44 15.14
CA PRO A 133 10.97 -8.77 14.63
C PRO A 133 11.32 -9.87 15.63
N GLY A 134 10.70 -11.04 15.46
CA GLY A 134 10.89 -12.21 16.32
C GLY A 134 10.12 -12.16 17.63
N TYR A 135 9.09 -11.32 17.73
CA TYR A 135 8.18 -11.25 18.86
C TYR A 135 6.73 -11.51 18.44
N THR A 136 5.80 -11.48 19.38
CA THR A 136 4.37 -11.30 19.14
C THR A 136 3.82 -10.24 20.10
N LEU A 137 3.10 -9.24 19.57
CA LEU A 137 2.37 -8.28 20.40
C LEU A 137 1.04 -8.89 20.84
N LEU A 138 0.82 -9.01 22.14
CA LEU A 138 -0.41 -9.53 22.72
C LEU A 138 -1.18 -8.42 23.45
N ILE A 139 -2.45 -8.24 23.08
CA ILE A 139 -3.39 -7.35 23.76
C ILE A 139 -4.67 -8.15 23.99
N ASP A 140 -4.96 -8.45 25.25
CA ASP A 140 -6.13 -9.24 25.64
C ASP A 140 -7.40 -8.38 25.76
N ALA A 141 -8.55 -9.02 25.91
CA ALA A 141 -9.84 -8.38 26.14
C ALA A 141 -9.84 -7.33 27.27
N GLY A 142 -10.58 -6.24 27.07
CA GLY A 142 -10.86 -5.22 28.09
C GLY A 142 -9.81 -4.15 28.30
N GLN A 143 -8.77 -4.11 27.45
CA GLN A 143 -7.78 -3.04 27.48
C GLN A 143 -8.32 -1.77 26.83
N ASN A 144 -8.10 -0.63 27.49
CA ASN A 144 -8.38 0.69 26.93
C ASN A 144 -7.08 1.43 26.67
N ILE A 145 -6.83 1.80 25.43
CA ILE A 145 -5.58 2.37 24.95
C ILE A 145 -5.90 3.74 24.34
N ASP A 146 -5.46 4.80 25.01
CA ASP A 146 -5.58 6.18 24.55
C ASP A 146 -4.22 6.64 24.02
N MET A 147 -4.12 6.80 22.71
CA MET A 147 -2.90 7.22 22.02
C MET A 147 -2.91 8.73 21.81
N VAL A 148 -1.95 9.43 22.41
CA VAL A 148 -1.91 10.90 22.46
C VAL A 148 -0.54 11.43 22.08
N ASN A 149 -0.43 12.74 21.91
CA ASN A 149 0.83 13.44 21.60
C ASN A 149 1.59 12.87 20.38
N GLY A 150 0.87 12.39 19.35
CA GLY A 150 1.50 11.82 18.16
C GLY A 150 2.10 10.42 18.36
N ALA A 151 1.74 9.70 19.41
CA ALA A 151 2.21 8.33 19.62
C ALA A 151 1.68 7.37 18.54
N PHE A 152 2.49 6.38 18.18
CA PHE A 152 2.11 5.25 17.33
C PHE A 152 2.58 3.93 17.94
N ILE A 153 2.02 2.83 17.46
CA ILE A 153 2.56 1.48 17.67
C ILE A 153 3.05 0.97 16.32
N LEU A 154 4.34 0.68 16.22
CA LEU A 154 4.93 0.02 15.05
C LEU A 154 5.40 -1.37 15.46
N SER A 155 4.84 -2.40 14.85
CA SER A 155 5.24 -3.78 15.06
C SER A 155 5.91 -4.33 13.81
N TYR A 156 7.15 -4.79 13.94
CA TYR A 156 7.83 -5.64 12.94
C TYR A 156 7.54 -7.13 13.18
N SER A 157 6.53 -7.42 13.99
CA SER A 157 6.13 -8.74 14.47
C SER A 157 4.62 -8.88 14.35
N GLN A 158 4.12 -10.11 14.30
CA GLN A 158 2.69 -10.37 14.30
C GLN A 158 2.00 -9.79 15.55
N VAL A 159 0.74 -9.40 15.41
CA VAL A 159 -0.09 -8.87 16.50
C VAL A 159 -1.28 -9.80 16.76
N GLU A 160 -1.63 -9.97 18.02
CA GLU A 160 -2.82 -10.71 18.46
C GLU A 160 -3.62 -9.81 19.38
N LEU A 161 -4.70 -9.23 18.84
CA LEU A 161 -5.66 -8.40 19.55
C LEU A 161 -6.90 -9.24 19.84
N SER A 162 -6.95 -9.85 21.02
CA SER A 162 -7.94 -10.89 21.38
C SER A 162 -9.03 -10.33 22.30
N GLY A 163 -9.89 -9.47 21.77
CA GLY A 163 -11.09 -8.98 22.43
C GLY A 163 -12.23 -9.99 22.48
N THR A 164 -13.34 -9.61 23.13
CA THR A 164 -14.60 -10.38 23.10
C THR A 164 -15.78 -9.45 22.87
N GLU A 165 -16.94 -9.98 22.45
CA GLU A 165 -18.16 -9.19 22.26
C GLU A 165 -18.56 -8.44 23.54
N GLU A 166 -18.48 -9.10 24.71
CA GLU A 166 -18.82 -8.48 25.99
C GLU A 166 -17.75 -7.52 26.51
N VAL A 167 -16.49 -7.77 26.16
CA VAL A 167 -15.33 -7.05 26.67
C VAL A 167 -14.35 -6.78 25.52
N PRO A 168 -14.66 -5.81 24.63
CA PRO A 168 -13.82 -5.50 23.49
C PRO A 168 -12.53 -4.80 23.91
N ILE A 169 -11.54 -4.80 23.02
CA ILE A 169 -10.37 -3.93 23.13
C ILE A 169 -10.73 -2.56 22.56
N GLN A 170 -10.33 -1.48 23.22
CA GLN A 170 -10.59 -0.11 22.76
C GLN A 170 -9.28 0.62 22.49
N PHE A 171 -9.06 0.99 21.24
CA PHE A 171 -8.08 1.99 20.83
C PHE A 171 -8.79 3.30 20.53
N LYS A 172 -8.29 4.40 21.10
CA LYS A 172 -8.76 5.74 20.80
C LYS A 172 -7.63 6.76 20.80
N SER A 173 -7.88 7.94 20.26
CA SER A 173 -7.04 9.11 20.50
C SER A 173 -7.88 10.28 21.01
N SER A 174 -7.81 10.57 22.31
CA SER A 174 -8.62 11.62 22.93
C SER A 174 -8.24 13.04 22.51
N ASP A 175 -7.00 13.26 22.05
CA ASP A 175 -6.53 14.52 21.48
C ASP A 175 -6.55 14.54 19.94
N GLY A 176 -6.92 13.42 19.31
CA GLY A 176 -6.98 13.24 17.86
C GLY A 176 -5.62 13.28 17.17
N THR A 177 -4.52 13.03 17.91
CA THR A 177 -3.15 13.03 17.37
C THR A 177 -2.53 11.64 17.29
N GLY A 178 -3.17 10.61 17.82
CA GLY A 178 -2.70 9.22 17.77
C GLY A 178 -2.48 8.78 16.34
N LEU A 179 -1.27 8.31 16.03
CA LEU A 179 -0.82 7.93 14.69
C LEU A 179 -0.96 6.42 14.44
N GLY A 180 -1.78 5.77 15.27
CA GLY A 180 -2.32 4.44 15.05
C GLY A 180 -1.34 3.26 15.17
N LEU A 181 -1.75 2.14 14.58
CA LEU A 181 -1.05 0.85 14.61
C LEU A 181 -0.58 0.46 13.20
N THR A 182 0.71 0.18 13.07
CA THR A 182 1.30 -0.34 11.84
C THR A 182 1.99 -1.66 12.12
N VAL A 183 1.60 -2.71 11.39
CA VAL A 183 2.28 -4.00 11.34
C VAL A 183 3.01 -4.11 10.01
N LEU A 184 4.31 -4.37 10.07
CA LEU A 184 5.18 -4.33 8.91
C LEU A 184 6.07 -5.56 8.84
N GLN A 185 5.91 -6.33 7.75
CA GLN A 185 6.71 -7.51 7.44
C GLN A 185 6.72 -8.54 8.59
N ALA A 186 5.54 -8.83 9.15
CA ALA A 186 5.42 -9.83 10.20
C ALA A 186 5.73 -11.24 9.66
N ASP A 187 6.52 -12.02 10.40
CA ASP A 187 6.90 -13.39 10.02
C ASP A 187 5.75 -14.43 10.13
N GLY A 188 4.58 -14.00 10.60
CA GLY A 188 3.40 -14.85 10.78
C GLY A 188 2.09 -14.05 10.76
N PRO A 189 0.94 -14.74 10.69
CA PRO A 189 -0.35 -14.11 10.55
C PRO A 189 -0.75 -13.39 11.85
N SER A 190 -1.31 -12.19 11.69
CA SER A 190 -1.90 -11.42 12.78
C SER A 190 -3.38 -11.75 12.99
N LEU A 191 -3.88 -11.45 14.18
CA LEU A 191 -5.27 -11.62 14.57
C LEU A 191 -5.81 -10.33 15.19
N ILE A 192 -6.98 -9.90 14.72
CA ILE A 192 -7.72 -8.76 15.27
C ILE A 192 -9.16 -9.21 15.52
N GLU A 193 -9.54 -9.39 16.78
CA GLU A 193 -10.89 -9.82 17.17
C GLU A 193 -11.53 -8.86 18.19
N HIS A 194 -12.76 -8.42 17.91
CA HIS A 194 -13.57 -7.57 18.80
C HIS A 194 -12.83 -6.32 19.27
N VAL A 195 -12.46 -5.48 18.31
CA VAL A 195 -11.70 -4.24 18.54
C VAL A 195 -12.55 -3.04 18.13
N ILE A 196 -12.58 -2.02 18.99
CA ILE A 196 -13.11 -0.69 18.67
C ILE A 196 -11.89 0.23 18.49
N TYR A 197 -11.85 0.93 17.36
CA TYR A 197 -10.71 1.74 16.94
C TYR A 197 -11.19 3.13 16.51
N SER A 198 -10.82 4.19 17.23
CA SER A 198 -11.42 5.51 16.97
C SER A 198 -10.50 6.71 17.06
N ASP A 199 -10.91 7.77 16.35
CA ASP A 199 -10.33 9.13 16.45
C ASP A 199 -8.84 9.19 16.07
N MET A 200 -8.35 8.21 15.31
CA MET A 200 -6.94 8.10 14.93
C MET A 200 -6.62 8.88 13.65
N ASP A 201 -5.33 9.17 13.48
CA ASP A 201 -4.73 9.75 12.28
C ASP A 201 -3.62 8.82 11.75
N ALA A 202 -3.07 9.15 10.58
CA ALA A 202 -2.18 8.27 9.83
C ALA A 202 -0.75 8.23 10.38
N TYR A 203 -0.08 7.09 10.22
CA TYR A 203 1.30 6.91 10.69
C TYR A 203 2.27 7.92 10.07
N ARG A 204 3.02 8.62 10.93
CA ARG A 204 4.07 9.56 10.52
C ARG A 204 5.33 9.41 11.37
N PHE A 205 6.45 9.10 10.72
CA PHE A 205 7.77 9.07 11.36
C PHE A 205 8.89 9.45 10.38
N GLY A 206 9.49 10.63 10.58
CA GLY A 206 10.53 11.14 9.69
C GLY A 206 10.01 11.24 8.24
N PRO A 207 10.64 10.57 7.25
CA PRO A 207 10.16 10.56 5.87
C PRO A 207 9.00 9.59 5.63
N TRP A 208 8.61 8.78 6.62
CA TRP A 208 7.49 7.85 6.49
C TRP A 208 6.21 8.61 6.76
N ASN A 209 5.33 8.62 5.77
CA ASN A 209 3.98 9.14 5.86
C ASN A 209 3.11 8.10 5.17
N LEU A 210 2.48 7.24 5.96
CA LEU A 210 1.52 6.28 5.43
C LEU A 210 0.17 6.96 5.33
N SER A 211 -0.69 6.45 4.45
CA SER A 211 -2.07 6.93 4.28
C SER A 211 -2.97 6.43 5.40
N GLY A 212 -2.68 5.23 5.92
CA GLY A 212 -3.50 4.51 6.88
C GLY A 212 -3.26 4.86 8.36
N SER A 213 -4.32 4.78 9.17
CA SER A 213 -4.21 4.75 10.64
C SER A 213 -4.07 3.32 11.20
N LEU A 214 -4.62 2.31 10.53
CA LEU A 214 -4.35 0.90 10.79
C LEU A 214 -3.71 0.30 9.53
N ASN A 215 -2.45 -0.10 9.61
CA ASN A 215 -1.68 -0.54 8.44
C ASN A 215 -1.19 -1.98 8.64
N LEU A 216 -1.40 -2.86 7.65
CA LEU A 216 -0.89 -4.24 7.63
C LEU A 216 -0.14 -4.47 6.33
N TYR A 217 1.19 -4.33 6.36
CA TYR A 217 2.04 -4.35 5.15
C TYR A 217 2.89 -5.60 5.14
N GLU A 218 2.80 -6.40 4.07
CA GLU A 218 3.46 -7.71 3.96
C GLU A 218 3.25 -8.55 5.23
N SER A 219 2.02 -8.54 5.73
CA SER A 219 1.61 -9.11 7.02
C SER A 219 0.21 -9.66 6.89
N ASP A 220 0.09 -10.98 6.75
CA ASP A 220 -1.21 -11.65 6.66
C ASP A 220 -2.03 -11.42 7.93
N VAL A 221 -3.36 -11.35 7.81
CA VAL A 221 -4.24 -11.00 8.94
C VAL A 221 -5.61 -11.65 8.86
N THR A 222 -6.13 -12.10 10.01
CA THR A 222 -7.56 -12.39 10.19
C THR A 222 -8.19 -11.29 11.05
N ILE A 223 -9.27 -10.69 10.57
CA ILE A 223 -9.97 -9.58 11.22
C ILE A 223 -11.44 -9.97 11.41
N ASN A 224 -11.91 -9.94 12.64
CA ASN A 224 -13.27 -10.28 12.99
C ASN A 224 -13.82 -9.26 13.99
N ASN A 225 -15.00 -8.70 13.75
CA ASN A 225 -15.61 -7.72 14.67
C ASN A 225 -14.69 -6.50 14.95
N LEU A 226 -14.12 -5.91 13.90
CA LEU A 226 -13.40 -4.63 13.98
C LEU A 226 -14.35 -3.48 13.67
N HIS A 227 -14.40 -2.48 14.56
CA HIS A 227 -15.20 -1.27 14.40
C HIS A 227 -14.28 -0.05 14.34
N ILE A 228 -14.13 0.54 13.16
CA ILE A 228 -13.36 1.77 12.96
C ILE A 228 -14.30 2.97 12.87
N GLN A 229 -14.04 4.03 13.65
CA GLN A 229 -14.91 5.19 13.69
C GLN A 229 -14.16 6.53 13.86
N ASN A 230 -14.66 7.60 13.22
CA ASN A 230 -14.16 8.98 13.40
C ASN A 230 -12.68 9.20 13.03
N ASN A 231 -12.11 8.34 12.17
CA ASN A 231 -10.71 8.46 11.78
C ASN A 231 -10.50 9.58 10.75
N ARG A 232 -9.38 10.31 10.87
CA ARG A 232 -9.08 11.55 10.14
C ARG A 232 -7.92 11.42 9.15
N CYS A 233 -7.68 10.19 8.70
CA CYS A 233 -6.62 9.82 7.79
C CYS A 233 -7.15 9.65 6.36
N GLU A 234 -6.23 9.42 5.41
CA GLU A 234 -6.57 9.10 4.03
C GLU A 234 -7.21 7.72 3.96
N ASP A 235 -6.63 6.71 4.65
CA ASP A 235 -7.21 5.37 4.73
C ASP A 235 -7.49 4.98 6.19
N ALA A 236 -8.70 4.52 6.51
CA ALA A 236 -8.95 4.03 7.86
C ALA A 236 -8.17 2.73 8.12
N LEU A 237 -8.29 1.77 7.19
CA LEU A 237 -7.53 0.52 7.12
C LEU A 237 -6.79 0.44 5.78
N ASN A 238 -5.48 0.18 5.81
CA ASN A 238 -4.66 0.00 4.61
C ASN A 238 -3.90 -1.35 4.68
N ILE A 239 -4.11 -2.24 3.70
CA ILE A 239 -3.47 -3.55 3.64
C ILE A 239 -2.69 -3.72 2.34
N ILE A 240 -1.38 -3.90 2.43
CA ILE A 240 -0.50 -3.98 1.26
C ILE A 240 0.19 -5.35 1.19
N ARG A 241 0.18 -5.98 0.02
CA ARG A 241 0.92 -7.23 -0.27
C ARG A 241 0.69 -8.34 0.76
N SER A 242 -0.56 -8.52 1.17
CA SER A 242 -0.91 -9.47 2.24
C SER A 242 -2.11 -10.33 1.85
N HIS A 243 -2.30 -11.44 2.56
CA HIS A 243 -3.55 -12.18 2.59
C HIS A 243 -4.42 -11.74 3.78
N PHE A 244 -5.69 -11.41 3.54
CA PHE A 244 -6.62 -11.07 4.61
C PHE A 244 -7.92 -11.86 4.58
N GLU A 245 -8.45 -12.17 5.75
CA GLU A 245 -9.81 -12.68 5.93
C GLU A 245 -10.53 -11.77 6.91
N MET A 246 -11.58 -11.09 6.45
CA MET A 246 -12.27 -10.05 7.22
C MET A 246 -13.77 -10.30 7.28
N SER A 247 -14.35 -10.32 8.49
CA SER A 247 -15.79 -10.52 8.70
C SER A 247 -16.37 -9.67 9.82
N ASP A 248 -17.66 -9.35 9.70
CA ASP A 248 -18.48 -8.76 10.77
C ASP A 248 -17.92 -7.41 11.28
N CYS A 249 -17.37 -6.60 10.38
CA CYS A 249 -16.72 -5.33 10.70
C CYS A 249 -17.60 -4.12 10.39
N SER A 250 -17.22 -2.94 10.87
CA SER A 250 -17.84 -1.68 10.45
C SER A 250 -16.86 -0.51 10.34
N PHE A 251 -17.12 0.38 9.39
CA PHE A 251 -16.45 1.67 9.21
C PHE A 251 -17.49 2.77 9.26
N GLN A 252 -17.30 3.74 10.15
CA GLN A 252 -18.27 4.81 10.37
C GLN A 252 -17.58 6.18 10.48
N GLU A 253 -18.13 7.20 9.83
CA GLU A 253 -17.65 8.59 9.96
C GLU A 253 -16.15 8.69 9.61
N ILE A 254 -15.78 8.14 8.46
CA ILE A 254 -14.39 8.11 7.98
C ILE A 254 -14.14 9.30 7.06
N TYR A 255 -13.03 10.02 7.30
CA TYR A 255 -12.73 11.25 6.57
C TYR A 255 -12.54 11.06 5.05
N ALA A 256 -11.88 9.98 4.62
CA ALA A 256 -11.62 9.68 3.21
C ALA A 256 -11.94 8.21 2.92
N ASP A 257 -10.95 7.38 2.60
CA ASP A 257 -11.14 5.99 2.20
C ASP A 257 -11.27 5.09 3.43
N ALA A 258 -12.25 4.20 3.41
CA ALA A 258 -12.50 3.31 4.55
C ALA A 258 -11.57 2.10 4.54
N PHE A 259 -11.47 1.42 3.40
CA PHE A 259 -10.61 0.26 3.25
C PHE A 259 -9.87 0.29 1.91
N ASP A 260 -8.57 0.54 2.00
CA ASP A 260 -7.62 0.46 0.89
C ASP A 260 -6.84 -0.86 0.95
N SER A 261 -6.68 -1.51 -0.21
CA SER A 261 -5.85 -2.71 -0.30
C SER A 261 -5.14 -2.86 -1.64
N ASP A 262 -3.81 -2.90 -1.55
CA ASP A 262 -2.90 -2.94 -2.69
C ASP A 262 -2.15 -4.28 -2.80
N PHE A 263 -2.23 -4.92 -3.97
CA PHE A 263 -1.51 -6.16 -4.31
C PHE A 263 -1.78 -7.31 -3.35
N SER A 264 -3.00 -7.39 -2.84
CA SER A 264 -3.39 -8.33 -1.78
C SER A 264 -4.38 -9.38 -2.30
N THR A 265 -4.58 -10.42 -1.50
CA THR A 265 -5.62 -11.44 -1.74
C THR A 265 -6.48 -11.59 -0.50
N GLY A 266 -7.74 -11.98 -0.63
CA GLY A 266 -8.53 -12.19 0.58
C GLY A 266 -10.02 -12.30 0.41
N SER A 267 -10.72 -12.21 1.54
CA SER A 267 -12.16 -12.05 1.57
C SER A 267 -12.64 -11.01 2.58
N LEU A 268 -13.73 -10.34 2.22
CA LEU A 268 -14.42 -9.32 3.01
C LEU A 268 -15.90 -9.70 3.09
N ARG A 269 -16.41 -9.94 4.30
CA ARG A 269 -17.76 -10.48 4.52
C ARG A 269 -18.51 -9.66 5.56
N THR A 270 -19.82 -9.51 5.37
CA THR A 270 -20.73 -8.97 6.41
C THR A 270 -20.21 -7.66 7.02
N THR A 271 -19.79 -6.71 6.19
CA THR A 271 -19.18 -5.46 6.65
C THR A 271 -20.04 -4.26 6.29
N ILE A 272 -20.16 -3.32 7.23
CA ILE A 272 -20.95 -2.10 7.07
C ILE A 272 -20.02 -0.90 6.88
N PHE A 273 -20.28 -0.09 5.87
CA PHE A 273 -19.62 1.18 5.61
C PHE A 273 -20.68 2.29 5.64
N HIS A 274 -20.50 3.28 6.52
CA HIS A 274 -21.46 4.35 6.71
C HIS A 274 -20.79 5.70 6.88
N ASP A 275 -21.24 6.71 6.13
CA ASP A 275 -20.69 8.08 6.19
C ASP A 275 -19.18 8.08 5.93
N ILE A 276 -18.82 7.74 4.69
CA ILE A 276 -17.44 7.62 4.22
C ILE A 276 -17.16 8.80 3.29
N GLY A 277 -16.13 9.59 3.58
CA GLY A 277 -15.85 10.83 2.86
C GLY A 277 -15.38 10.65 1.41
N ASN A 278 -14.76 9.51 1.08
CA ASN A 278 -14.31 9.19 -0.28
C ASN A 278 -14.75 7.76 -0.68
N ASP A 279 -13.84 6.80 -0.84
CA ASP A 279 -14.18 5.43 -1.27
C ASP A 279 -14.44 4.49 -0.08
N ALA A 280 -15.52 3.71 -0.12
CA ALA A 280 -15.73 2.67 0.90
C ALA A 280 -14.76 1.50 0.72
N ILE A 281 -14.47 1.13 -0.53
CA ILE A 281 -13.46 0.13 -0.90
C ILE A 281 -12.69 0.64 -2.11
N ASP A 282 -11.37 0.82 -2.01
CA ASP A 282 -10.45 1.08 -3.14
C ASP A 282 -9.32 0.05 -3.17
N PHE A 283 -9.37 -0.85 -4.14
CA PHE A 283 -8.39 -1.92 -4.28
C PHE A 283 -7.59 -1.80 -5.57
N SER A 284 -6.27 -2.00 -5.48
CA SER A 284 -5.32 -1.92 -6.60
C SER A 284 -4.55 -3.23 -6.74
N GLY A 285 -4.48 -3.83 -7.94
CA GLY A 285 -3.75 -5.08 -8.17
C GLY A 285 -4.15 -6.26 -7.28
N SER A 286 -5.36 -6.25 -6.73
CA SER A 286 -5.80 -7.17 -5.67
C SER A 286 -6.81 -8.20 -6.19
N GLN A 287 -6.88 -9.36 -5.52
CA GLN A 287 -7.83 -10.44 -5.83
C GLN A 287 -8.70 -10.77 -4.62
N VAL A 288 -9.94 -10.27 -4.58
CA VAL A 288 -10.75 -10.28 -3.35
C VAL A 288 -12.19 -10.73 -3.59
N ASP A 289 -12.70 -11.58 -2.69
CA ASP A 289 -14.12 -11.95 -2.58
C ASP A 289 -14.83 -11.02 -1.57
N ILE A 290 -15.72 -10.16 -2.04
CA ILE A 290 -16.50 -9.21 -1.25
C ILE A 290 -17.95 -9.70 -1.20
N ARG A 291 -18.49 -9.91 0.00
CA ARG A 291 -19.82 -10.52 0.16
C ARG A 291 -20.65 -9.91 1.28
N SER A 292 -21.94 -9.73 1.03
CA SER A 292 -22.92 -9.33 2.05
C SER A 292 -22.54 -8.04 2.78
N CYS A 293 -21.96 -7.08 2.06
CA CYS A 293 -21.58 -5.79 2.61
C CYS A 293 -22.65 -4.73 2.32
N GLU A 294 -22.79 -3.77 3.24
CA GLU A 294 -23.69 -2.63 3.10
C GLU A 294 -22.86 -1.35 3.12
N MET A 295 -23.02 -0.52 2.09
CA MET A 295 -22.34 0.76 1.92
C MET A 295 -23.39 1.84 1.78
N SER A 296 -23.35 2.85 2.64
CA SER A 296 -24.32 3.94 2.63
C SER A 296 -23.66 5.28 2.92
N GLN A 297 -24.12 6.34 2.22
CA GLN A 297 -23.56 7.69 2.34
C GLN A 297 -22.04 7.68 2.06
N VAL A 298 -21.69 7.33 0.82
CA VAL A 298 -20.29 7.23 0.37
C VAL A 298 -19.97 8.40 -0.55
N GLY A 299 -18.93 9.17 -0.22
CA GLY A 299 -18.59 10.42 -0.88
C GLY A 299 -18.22 10.25 -2.35
N ASP A 300 -17.51 9.18 -2.70
CA ASP A 300 -17.16 8.85 -4.08
C ASP A 300 -17.60 7.44 -4.50
N LYS A 301 -16.78 6.39 -4.34
CA LYS A 301 -17.09 5.03 -4.84
C LYS A 301 -17.45 4.06 -3.73
N GLY A 302 -18.56 3.35 -3.90
CA GLY A 302 -18.93 2.24 -3.02
C GLY A 302 -17.94 1.08 -3.12
N VAL A 303 -17.70 0.59 -4.33
CA VAL A 303 -16.64 -0.39 -4.60
C VAL A 303 -15.82 0.06 -5.79
N SER A 304 -14.50 0.11 -5.64
CA SER A 304 -13.60 0.37 -6.76
C SER A 304 -12.44 -0.63 -6.82
N GLY A 305 -12.12 -1.05 -8.05
CA GLY A 305 -10.98 -1.91 -8.34
C GLY A 305 -10.16 -1.36 -9.49
N GLY A 306 -8.86 -1.24 -9.31
CA GLY A 306 -7.91 -0.72 -10.28
C GLY A 306 -6.66 -1.57 -10.45
N GLU A 307 -5.83 -1.17 -11.40
CA GLU A 307 -4.49 -1.70 -11.63
C GLU A 307 -4.41 -3.23 -11.71
N ASP A 308 -5.18 -3.85 -12.60
CA ASP A 308 -5.28 -5.31 -12.81
C ASP A 308 -5.95 -6.08 -11.65
N SER A 309 -6.83 -5.43 -10.90
CA SER A 309 -7.61 -6.09 -9.84
C SER A 309 -8.64 -7.09 -10.38
N GLN A 310 -8.88 -8.17 -9.63
CA GLN A 310 -9.95 -9.14 -9.88
C GLN A 310 -10.86 -9.24 -8.64
N LEU A 311 -11.97 -8.50 -8.65
CA LEU A 311 -12.87 -8.49 -7.50
C LEU A 311 -14.15 -9.26 -7.80
N THR A 312 -14.62 -9.99 -6.81
CA THR A 312 -15.93 -10.65 -6.88
C THR A 312 -16.85 -10.10 -5.81
N VAL A 313 -17.88 -9.35 -6.21
CA VAL A 313 -18.80 -8.65 -5.31
C VAL A 313 -20.15 -9.33 -5.33
N ARG A 314 -20.61 -9.86 -4.18
CA ARG A 314 -21.87 -10.62 -4.10
C ARG A 314 -22.77 -10.16 -2.97
N ASP A 315 -24.08 -10.15 -3.21
CA ASP A 315 -25.09 -9.90 -2.17
C ASP A 315 -24.88 -8.54 -1.45
N CYS A 316 -24.32 -7.53 -2.12
CA CYS A 316 -23.98 -6.24 -1.49
C CYS A 316 -25.04 -5.16 -1.79
N VAL A 317 -25.17 -4.20 -0.88
CA VAL A 317 -26.03 -3.02 -1.04
C VAL A 317 -25.17 -1.77 -1.05
N ILE A 318 -25.31 -0.94 -2.07
CA ILE A 318 -24.63 0.35 -2.19
C ILE A 318 -25.69 1.43 -2.35
N GLN A 319 -25.76 2.34 -1.38
CA GLN A 319 -26.77 3.37 -1.30
C GLN A 319 -26.15 4.77 -1.13
N ASP A 320 -26.71 5.76 -1.81
CA ASP A 320 -26.33 7.18 -1.65
C ASP A 320 -24.81 7.39 -1.85
N ALA A 321 -24.30 6.93 -3.00
CA ALA A 321 -22.91 7.07 -3.40
C ALA A 321 -22.77 7.89 -4.69
N ASN A 322 -21.67 8.59 -4.91
CA ASN A 322 -21.43 9.22 -6.22
C ASN A 322 -21.35 8.14 -7.32
N ILE A 323 -20.53 7.12 -7.12
CA ILE A 323 -20.37 5.97 -8.00
C ILE A 323 -20.66 4.69 -7.21
N GLY A 324 -21.57 3.86 -7.71
CA GLY A 324 -21.86 2.56 -7.11
C GLY A 324 -20.65 1.62 -7.21
N ILE A 325 -20.30 1.23 -8.44
CA ILE A 325 -19.21 0.29 -8.72
C ILE A 325 -18.30 0.86 -9.81
N ALA A 326 -16.99 0.87 -9.56
CA ALA A 326 -15.98 1.33 -10.51
C ALA A 326 -14.94 0.25 -10.83
N SER A 327 -14.59 0.13 -12.11
CA SER A 327 -13.50 -0.74 -12.59
C SER A 327 -12.53 0.07 -13.45
N LYS A 328 -11.25 0.07 -13.05
CA LYS A 328 -10.16 0.89 -13.60
C LYS A 328 -9.05 -0.01 -14.16
N ASP A 329 -8.31 0.46 -15.15
CA ASP A 329 -6.93 0.00 -15.43
C ASP A 329 -6.75 -1.53 -15.55
N ASN A 330 -7.31 -2.14 -16.59
CA ASN A 330 -7.29 -3.60 -16.85
C ASN A 330 -8.01 -4.48 -15.81
N SER A 331 -8.68 -3.89 -14.81
CA SER A 331 -9.36 -4.67 -13.78
C SER A 331 -10.63 -5.35 -14.29
N VAL A 332 -11.00 -6.44 -13.61
CA VAL A 332 -12.22 -7.21 -13.85
C VAL A 332 -13.02 -7.32 -12.55
N LEU A 333 -14.24 -6.79 -12.55
CA LEU A 333 -15.17 -6.93 -11.44
C LEU A 333 -16.32 -7.86 -11.83
N MET A 334 -16.50 -8.94 -11.09
CA MET A 334 -17.65 -9.84 -11.19
C MET A 334 -18.64 -9.51 -10.09
N THR A 335 -19.83 -9.04 -10.46
CA THR A 335 -20.85 -8.57 -9.51
C THR A 335 -22.10 -9.43 -9.62
N SER A 336 -22.63 -9.92 -8.50
CA SER A 336 -23.89 -10.69 -8.49
C SER A 336 -24.81 -10.30 -7.35
N ASP A 337 -26.11 -10.24 -7.63
CA ASP A 337 -27.17 -10.07 -6.62
C ASP A 337 -26.99 -8.81 -5.74
N CYS A 338 -26.39 -7.76 -6.30
CA CYS A 338 -26.18 -6.50 -5.61
C CYS A 338 -27.32 -5.50 -5.86
N THR A 339 -27.56 -4.60 -4.90
CA THR A 339 -28.50 -3.48 -5.04
C THR A 339 -27.73 -2.17 -5.11
N LEU A 340 -27.97 -1.40 -6.16
CA LEU A 340 -27.51 -0.02 -6.29
C LEU A 340 -28.72 0.92 -6.13
N GLU A 341 -28.66 1.82 -5.16
CA GLU A 341 -29.76 2.74 -4.82
C GLU A 341 -29.27 4.18 -4.66
N SER A 342 -29.94 5.15 -5.30
CA SER A 342 -29.61 6.58 -5.18
C SER A 342 -28.18 6.97 -5.57
N CYS A 343 -27.54 6.30 -6.54
CA CYS A 343 -26.21 6.69 -7.02
C CYS A 343 -26.27 7.66 -8.21
N ASN A 344 -25.35 8.63 -8.28
CA ASN A 344 -25.21 9.49 -9.47
C ASN A 344 -24.80 8.65 -10.68
N TYR A 345 -23.83 7.75 -10.49
CA TYR A 345 -23.38 6.78 -11.46
C TYR A 345 -23.54 5.37 -10.89
N GLY A 346 -24.21 4.50 -11.62
CA GLY A 346 -24.35 3.10 -11.21
C GLY A 346 -23.06 2.33 -11.37
N MET A 347 -22.56 2.27 -12.62
CA MET A 347 -21.29 1.64 -12.96
C MET A 347 -20.42 2.57 -13.80
N VAL A 348 -19.14 2.68 -13.42
CA VAL A 348 -18.14 3.46 -14.16
C VAL A 348 -16.97 2.57 -14.54
N VAL A 349 -16.60 2.53 -15.82
CA VAL A 349 -15.54 1.62 -16.32
C VAL A 349 -14.62 2.36 -17.28
N PHE A 350 -13.33 2.43 -16.96
CA PHE A 350 -12.39 3.30 -17.69
C PHE A 350 -10.93 2.93 -17.49
N GLN A 351 -10.06 3.54 -18.29
CA GLN A 351 -8.61 3.47 -18.14
C GLN A 351 -8.09 4.84 -17.67
N LYS A 352 -7.57 4.90 -16.44
CA LYS A 352 -6.92 6.08 -15.85
C LYS A 352 -5.43 6.11 -16.21
N LYS A 353 -4.76 4.96 -16.11
CA LYS A 353 -3.31 4.82 -16.30
C LYS A 353 -3.00 4.19 -17.66
N PRO A 354 -2.25 4.88 -18.54
CA PRO A 354 -1.99 4.43 -19.91
C PRO A 354 -1.12 3.15 -19.98
N GLU A 355 -0.34 2.85 -18.94
CA GLU A 355 0.49 1.64 -18.83
C GLU A 355 -0.34 0.36 -18.62
N TYR A 356 -1.61 0.50 -18.22
CA TYR A 356 -2.59 -0.59 -18.16
C TYR A 356 -3.43 -0.63 -19.43
N GLY A 357 -4.60 -1.28 -19.36
CA GLY A 357 -5.55 -1.41 -20.45
C GLY A 357 -6.97 -1.02 -20.04
N PRO A 358 -7.94 -1.20 -20.96
CA PRO A 358 -9.35 -1.01 -20.66
C PRO A 358 -9.84 -2.01 -19.60
N ALA A 359 -10.86 -1.61 -18.83
CA ALA A 359 -11.38 -2.39 -17.71
C ALA A 359 -12.77 -2.99 -17.99
N HIS A 360 -13.21 -3.93 -17.15
CA HIS A 360 -14.39 -4.75 -17.39
C HIS A 360 -15.24 -5.03 -16.15
N ILE A 361 -16.56 -5.03 -16.31
CA ILE A 361 -17.51 -5.51 -15.30
C ILE A 361 -18.40 -6.62 -15.90
N ASP A 362 -18.52 -7.77 -15.26
CA ASP A 362 -19.58 -8.78 -15.51
C ASP A 362 -20.58 -8.72 -14.35
N ALA A 363 -21.85 -8.49 -14.66
CA ALA A 363 -22.86 -8.15 -13.68
C ALA A 363 -24.14 -8.98 -13.87
N GLN A 364 -24.63 -9.62 -12.82
CA GLN A 364 -25.82 -10.48 -12.85
C GLN A 364 -26.73 -10.22 -11.64
N GLY A 365 -28.05 -10.29 -11.82
CA GLY A 365 -29.00 -10.19 -10.71
C GLY A 365 -29.04 -8.82 -10.03
N LEU A 366 -28.64 -7.75 -10.74
CA LEU A 366 -28.58 -6.42 -10.14
C LEU A 366 -29.96 -5.76 -9.99
N SER A 367 -30.21 -5.20 -8.81
CA SER A 367 -31.34 -4.33 -8.53
C SER A 367 -30.92 -2.87 -8.60
N TRP A 368 -31.63 -2.07 -9.39
CA TRP A 368 -31.33 -0.66 -9.62
C TRP A 368 -32.49 0.19 -9.15
N LYS A 369 -32.23 1.19 -8.31
CA LYS A 369 -33.24 2.15 -7.84
C LYS A 369 -32.67 3.57 -7.86
N ARG A 370 -33.37 4.51 -8.50
CA ARG A 370 -32.98 5.94 -8.51
C ARG A 370 -31.49 6.14 -8.89
N ILE A 371 -31.09 5.58 -10.03
CA ILE A 371 -29.73 5.74 -10.55
C ILE A 371 -29.77 6.75 -11.70
N ASP A 372 -29.05 7.85 -11.57
CA ASP A 372 -29.11 8.95 -12.54
C ASP A 372 -28.44 8.56 -13.86
N THR A 373 -27.22 8.03 -13.78
CA THR A 373 -26.48 7.50 -14.93
C THR A 373 -26.15 6.02 -14.71
N PRO A 374 -26.89 5.07 -15.31
CA PRO A 374 -26.65 3.64 -15.07
C PRO A 374 -25.24 3.17 -15.45
N PHE A 375 -24.69 3.69 -16.55
CA PHE A 375 -23.36 3.31 -17.05
C PHE A 375 -22.60 4.54 -17.56
N LEU A 376 -21.33 4.63 -17.21
CA LEU A 376 -20.35 5.52 -17.86
C LEU A 376 -19.12 4.69 -18.24
N ILE A 377 -18.98 4.39 -19.53
CA ILE A 377 -18.01 3.39 -20.01
C ILE A 377 -17.11 4.03 -21.08
N GLU A 378 -15.82 4.04 -20.83
CA GLU A 378 -14.80 4.55 -21.76
C GLU A 378 -14.60 3.62 -22.97
N GLU A 379 -14.27 4.18 -24.13
CA GLU A 379 -13.86 3.43 -25.32
C GLU A 379 -12.81 2.36 -24.97
N GLY A 380 -13.02 1.14 -25.47
CA GLY A 380 -12.18 -0.04 -25.14
C GLY A 380 -12.66 -0.83 -23.92
N SER A 381 -13.29 -0.16 -22.95
CA SER A 381 -13.87 -0.80 -21.76
C SER A 381 -15.26 -1.38 -22.03
N SER A 382 -15.75 -2.26 -21.14
CA SER A 382 -17.05 -2.88 -21.32
C SER A 382 -17.75 -3.31 -20.03
N VAL A 383 -19.08 -3.38 -20.09
CA VAL A 383 -19.93 -3.99 -19.07
C VAL A 383 -20.74 -5.11 -19.72
N LYS A 384 -20.71 -6.30 -19.15
CA LYS A 384 -21.61 -7.40 -19.49
C LYS A 384 -22.69 -7.49 -18.42
N LEU A 385 -23.88 -6.98 -18.73
CA LEU A 385 -25.02 -7.06 -17.84
C LEU A 385 -25.93 -8.23 -18.24
N GLU A 386 -26.15 -9.16 -17.31
CA GLU A 386 -26.81 -10.44 -17.53
C GLU A 386 -26.11 -11.24 -18.65
N LYS A 387 -26.63 -11.14 -19.88
CA LYS A 387 -26.07 -11.77 -21.08
C LYS A 387 -25.76 -10.76 -22.18
N LYS A 388 -25.95 -9.47 -21.90
CA LYS A 388 -25.81 -8.39 -22.89
C LYS A 388 -24.52 -7.62 -22.64
N LEU A 389 -23.66 -7.61 -23.66
CA LEU A 389 -22.47 -6.77 -23.69
C LEU A 389 -22.83 -5.33 -24.05
N VAL A 390 -22.32 -4.38 -23.27
CA VAL A 390 -22.39 -2.94 -23.49
C VAL A 390 -20.95 -2.43 -23.63
N LEU A 391 -20.62 -1.93 -24.82
CA LEU A 391 -19.30 -1.40 -25.12
C LEU A 391 -19.25 0.10 -24.81
N GLY A 392 -18.09 0.56 -24.33
CA GLY A 392 -17.85 1.97 -24.08
C GLY A 392 -17.78 2.83 -25.33
N LYS A 393 -18.17 4.09 -25.15
CA LYS A 393 -18.22 5.13 -26.20
C LYS A 393 -17.74 6.48 -25.69
N GLU A 394 -17.55 6.61 -24.38
CA GLU A 394 -17.08 7.83 -23.77
C GLU A 394 -15.57 7.92 -23.93
N LYS A 395 -15.06 9.15 -23.90
CA LYS A 395 -13.62 9.42 -23.97
C LYS A 395 -13.19 10.14 -22.72
N LYS A 396 -11.98 9.85 -22.25
CA LYS A 396 -11.35 10.57 -21.14
C LYS A 396 -12.26 10.57 -19.92
N VAL A 397 -12.79 9.39 -19.58
CA VAL A 397 -13.70 9.22 -18.45
C VAL A 397 -12.99 9.56 -17.14
N ALA A 398 -11.69 9.22 -17.02
CA ALA A 398 -10.86 9.60 -15.87
C ALA A 398 -10.84 11.12 -15.61
N GLU A 399 -10.73 11.95 -16.67
CA GLU A 399 -10.68 13.42 -16.56
C GLU A 399 -11.98 14.05 -15.99
N ARG A 400 -13.04 13.27 -15.79
CA ARG A 400 -14.29 13.73 -15.17
C ARG A 400 -14.29 13.61 -13.65
N PHE A 401 -13.40 12.77 -13.11
CA PHE A 401 -13.36 12.43 -11.69
C PHE A 401 -12.04 12.81 -11.00
N TYR A 402 -10.95 12.95 -11.77
CA TYR A 402 -9.60 13.23 -11.26
C TYR A 402 -8.98 14.49 -11.85
#